data_AF-A0A382SXW7-F1
#
_entry.id   AF-A0A382SXW7-F1
#
_cell.length_a   1.000
_cell.length_b   1.000
_cell.length_c   1.000
_cell.angle_alpha   90.00
_cell.angle_beta   90.00
_cell.angle_gamma   90.00
#
_symmetry.space_group_name_H-M   'P 1'
#
loop_
_entity.id
_entity.type
_entity.pdbx_description
1 polymer ?
#
loop_
_entity_poly.entity_id
_entity_poly.type
_entity_poly.pdbx_seq_one_letter_code
_entity_poly.pdbx_strand_id
1 'polypeptide(L)' 'MKLASLKSERDGHLVIVSRDLERAVSAKDIAPTLQLA' A
#
# COMPACT_ATOMS: atom_id res chain seq x y z
N MET A 1 -1.57 4.70 -11.50
CA MET A 1 -1.52 4.45 -10.06
C MET A 1 -1.26 2.97 -9.87
N LYS A 2 -0.42 2.57 -8.92
CA LYS A 2 -0.11 1.17 -8.61
C LYS A 2 -0.39 0.95 -7.11
N LEU A 3 -0.72 -0.27 -6.72
CA LEU A 3 -0.86 -0.67 -5.32
C LEU A 3 0.31 -1.59 -4.93
N ALA A 4 0.75 -1.47 -3.70
CA ALA A 4 1.73 -2.37 -3.12
C ALA A 4 1.47 -2.58 -1.63
N SER A 5 2.01 -3.66 -1.09
CA SER A 5 2.10 -3.89 0.36
C SER A 5 3.53 -3.66 0.81
N LEU A 6 3.72 -2.76 1.76
CA LEU A 6 4.98 -2.70 2.52
C LEU A 6 5.01 -3.86 3.51
N LYS A 7 6.16 -4.51 3.64
CA LYS A 7 6.35 -5.64 4.56
C LYS A 7 6.05 -5.21 6.00
N SER A 8 5.09 -5.86 6.63
CA SER A 8 4.69 -5.69 8.01
C SER A 8 3.87 -6.92 8.43
N GLU A 9 4.20 -7.55 9.56
CA GLU A 9 3.53 -8.75 10.07
C GLU A 9 3.13 -9.76 8.96
N ARG A 10 1.89 -10.27 8.98
CA ARG A 10 1.38 -11.25 8.02
C ARG A 10 0.94 -10.64 6.68
N ASP A 11 0.19 -9.55 6.72
CA ASP A 11 -0.57 -9.03 5.57
C ASP A 11 -0.01 -7.70 5.00
N GLY A 12 1.03 -7.14 5.63
CA GLY A 12 1.65 -5.89 5.20
C GLY A 12 0.80 -4.64 5.46
N HIS A 13 1.27 -3.51 4.93
CA HIS A 13 0.56 -2.24 4.92
C HIS A 13 0.30 -1.77 3.50
N LEU A 14 -0.96 -1.43 3.21
CA LEU A 14 -1.35 -0.93 1.90
C LEU A 14 -0.74 0.45 1.64
N VAL A 15 -0.08 0.58 0.49
CA VAL A 15 0.43 1.85 -0.03
C VAL A 15 0.02 2.06 -1.48
N ILE A 16 -0.23 3.32 -1.83
CA ILE A 16 -0.36 3.76 -3.21
C ILE A 16 1.01 4.21 -3.70
N VAL A 17 1.40 3.72 -4.87
CA VAL A 17 2.71 4.01 -5.47
C VAL A 17 2.54 4.85 -6.73
N SER A 18 3.40 5.86 -6.89
CA SER A 18 3.48 6.69 -8.08
C SER A 18 3.85 5.85 -9.31
N ARG A 19 3.52 6.35 -10.51
CA ARG A 19 3.75 5.60 -11.76
C ARG A 19 5.23 5.29 -11.98
N ASP A 20 6.08 6.28 -11.68
CA ASP A 20 7.54 6.26 -11.74
C ASP A 20 8.22 5.44 -10.62
N LEU A 21 7.44 4.93 -9.65
CA LEU A 21 7.90 4.13 -8.50
C LEU A 21 8.80 4.86 -7.50
N GLU A 22 8.91 6.19 -7.57
CA GLU A 22 9.78 6.96 -6.67
C GLU A 22 9.11 7.30 -5.33
N ARG A 23 7.77 7.29 -5.27
CA ARG A 23 7.02 7.74 -4.10
C ARG A 23 5.93 6.74 -3.73
N ALA A 24 5.77 6.56 -2.43
CA ALA A 24 4.69 5.77 -1.85
C ALA A 24 4.01 6.56 -0.73
N VAL A 25 2.69 6.44 -0.63
CA VAL A 25 1.89 7.01 0.46
C VAL A 25 1.02 5.93 1.10
N SER A 26 0.86 6.00 2.42
CA SER A 26 -0.02 5.09 3.18
C SER A 26 -1.47 5.24 2.74
N ALA A 27 -2.15 4.12 2.53
CA ALA A 27 -3.59 4.06 2.27
C ALA A 27 -4.39 3.54 3.47
N LYS A 28 -3.77 3.47 4.66
CA LYS A 28 -4.32 2.85 5.87
C LYS A 28 -5.70 3.37 6.26
N ASP A 29 -5.95 4.66 6.06
CA ASP A 29 -7.22 5.32 6.41
C ASP A 29 -8.38 4.91 5.48
N ILE A 30 -8.08 4.29 4.34
CA ILE A 30 -9.05 3.74 3.39
C ILE A 30 -9.19 2.23 3.60
N ALA A 31 -8.06 1.51 3.57
CA ALA A 31 -7.98 0.09 3.83
C ALA A 31 -6.62 -0.25 4.48
N PRO A 32 -6.58 -1.08 5.54
CA PRO A 32 -5.34 -1.36 6.25
C PRO A 32 -4.39 -2.28 5.47
N THR A 33 -4.94 -3.12 4.58
CA THR A 33 -4.21 -4.15 3.82
C THR A 33 -4.77 -4.30 2.41
N LEU A 34 -4.01 -4.95 1.52
CA LEU A 34 -4.38 -5.18 0.12
C LEU A 34 -5.51 -6.20 -0.05
N GLN A 35 -5.69 -7.12 0.90
CA GLN A 35 -6.79 -8.10 0.90
C GLN A 35 -8.17 -7.46 1.04
N LEU A 36 -8.24 -6.26 1.63
CA LEU A 36 -9.49 -5.54 1.93
C LEU A 36 -9.78 -4.40 0.93
N ALA A 37 -8.94 -4.24 -0.09
CA ALA A 37 -8.99 -3.13 -1.06
C ALA A 37 -9.67 -3.51 -2.38
#